data_AF-A0A9W9PKE4-F1
#
_entry.id   AF-A0A9W9PKE4-F1
#
_cell.length_a   1.000
_cell.length_b   1.000
_cell.length_c   1.000
_cell.angle_alpha   90.00
_cell.angle_beta   90.00
_cell.angle_gamma   90.00
#
_symmetry.space_group_name_H-M   'P 1'
#
loop_
_entity.id
_entity.type
_entity.pdbx_description
1 polymer ?
#
loop_
_entity_poly.entity_id
_entity_poly.type
_entity_poly.pdbx_seq_one_letter_code
_entity_poly.pdbx_strand_id
1 'polypeptide(L)'
;MIVYFQLCFQDIFTGRRNQKTNNIMSLRDAVSQVLELSLKLYRSRPRLMARISWPLFIAGIATSDRIYQDWVSIRLRELGRYGQNYARMSEKYDEVIRAGAPNIHRVISTVLGS
;
A
#
# COMPACT_ATOMS: atom_id res chain seq x y z
N MET A 1 2.99 -11.67 -14.28
CA MET A 1 2.94 -11.05 -12.93
C MET A 1 1.79 -10.06 -12.74
N ILE A 2 1.31 -9.38 -13.79
CA ILE A 2 0.13 -8.48 -13.71
C ILE A 2 -1.18 -9.27 -13.44
N VAL A 3 -1.32 -10.48 -13.99
CA VAL A 3 -2.55 -11.29 -13.87
C VAL A 3 -2.82 -11.76 -12.43
N TYR A 4 -1.77 -12.16 -11.69
CA TYR A 4 -1.92 -12.55 -10.28
C TYR A 4 -2.26 -11.35 -9.38
N PHE A 5 -1.70 -10.18 -9.70
CA PHE A 5 -2.05 -8.93 -9.02
C PHE A 5 -3.53 -8.62 -9.24
N GLN A 6 -4.04 -8.71 -10.47
CA GLN A 6 -5.45 -8.55 -10.76
C GLN A 6 -6.33 -9.59 -10.07
N LEU A 7 -5.95 -10.87 -10.01
CA LEU A 7 -6.80 -11.89 -9.36
C LEU A 7 -6.85 -11.75 -7.84
N CYS A 8 -5.72 -11.53 -7.17
CA CYS A 8 -5.69 -11.38 -5.72
C CYS A 8 -6.28 -10.04 -5.23
N PHE A 9 -6.21 -8.98 -6.05
CA PHE A 9 -6.80 -7.69 -5.72
C PHE A 9 -8.18 -7.46 -6.32
N GLN A 10 -8.60 -8.21 -7.35
CA GLN A 10 -9.96 -8.14 -7.84
C GLN A 10 -10.91 -8.51 -6.71
N ASP A 11 -10.66 -9.51 -5.88
CA ASP A 11 -11.57 -9.80 -4.75
C ASP A 11 -11.67 -8.64 -3.74
N ILE A 12 -10.61 -7.85 -3.55
CA ILE A 12 -10.65 -6.64 -2.72
C ILE A 12 -11.46 -5.52 -3.40
N PHE A 13 -11.27 -5.33 -4.72
CA PHE A 13 -11.97 -4.30 -5.50
C PHE A 13 -13.39 -4.68 -5.93
N THR A 14 -13.68 -5.97 -6.11
CA THR A 14 -14.97 -6.53 -6.58
C THR A 14 -15.83 -7.06 -5.43
N GLY A 15 -15.22 -7.50 -4.32
CA GLY A 15 -15.92 -7.91 -3.09
C GLY A 15 -16.59 -6.76 -2.34
N ARG A 16 -16.33 -5.50 -2.70
CA ARG A 16 -17.04 -4.30 -2.20
C ARG A 16 -18.13 -3.78 -3.15
N ARG A 17 -18.58 -4.54 -4.15
CA ARG A 17 -19.63 -4.06 -5.09
C ARG A 17 -21.03 -3.95 -4.48
N ASN A 18 -21.25 -4.40 -3.24
CA ASN A 18 -22.54 -4.33 -2.54
C ASN A 18 -22.57 -3.37 -1.33
N GLN A 19 -21.77 -2.30 -1.31
CA GLN A 19 -22.02 -1.16 -0.41
C GLN A 19 -22.64 0.00 -1.19
N LYS A 20 -23.97 -0.06 -1.32
CA LYS A 20 -24.81 1.03 -1.76
C LYS A 20 -25.13 1.90 -0.54
N THR A 21 -24.40 3.02 -0.34
CA THR A 21 -24.86 4.29 0.26
C THR A 21 -23.71 5.30 0.49
N ASN A 22 -23.60 6.28 -0.40
CA ASN A 22 -23.39 7.74 -0.18
C ASN A 22 -22.66 8.27 1.08
N ASN A 23 -21.54 7.69 1.51
CA ASN A 23 -20.60 8.40 2.37
C ASN A 23 -19.16 8.02 2.00
N ILE A 24 -18.56 8.80 1.09
CA ILE A 24 -17.17 8.61 0.71
C ILE A 24 -16.34 8.97 1.96
N MET A 25 -15.79 7.94 2.60
CA MET A 25 -14.87 8.06 3.71
C MET A 25 -13.74 9.04 3.37
N SER A 26 -13.37 9.89 4.33
CA SER A 26 -12.26 10.81 4.13
C SER A 26 -10.97 10.02 3.83
N LEU A 27 -10.06 10.59 3.02
CA LEU A 27 -8.78 9.96 2.72
C LEU A 27 -8.03 9.60 4.01
N ARG A 28 -8.07 10.49 5.01
CA ARG A 28 -7.44 10.29 6.32
C ARG A 28 -7.99 9.05 7.03
N ASP A 29 -9.30 8.87 7.04
CA ASP A 29 -9.93 7.74 7.73
C ASP A 29 -9.69 6.42 6.97
N ALA A 30 -9.68 6.48 5.63
CA ALA A 30 -9.36 5.34 4.79
C ALA A 30 -7.91 4.88 4.99
N VAL A 31 -6.96 5.82 5.00
CA VAL A 31 -5.55 5.54 5.25
C VAL A 31 -5.35 4.98 6.65
N SER A 32 -5.99 5.58 7.67
CA SER A 32 -5.91 5.09 9.06
C SER A 32 -6.41 3.65 9.16
N GLN A 33 -7.55 3.32 8.54
CA GLN A 33 -8.07 1.95 8.54
C GLN A 33 -7.15 0.95 7.83
N VAL A 34 -6.56 1.32 6.69
CA VAL A 34 -5.61 0.44 5.99
C VAL A 34 -4.40 0.17 6.88
N LEU A 35 -3.84 1.19 7.53
CA LEU A 35 -2.68 1.05 8.40
C LEU A 35 -3.00 0.22 9.65
N GLU A 36 -4.14 0.45 10.29
CA GLU A 36 -4.59 -0.33 11.45
C GLU A 36 -4.80 -1.82 11.11
N LEU A 37 -5.47 -2.10 9.99
CA LEU A 37 -5.67 -3.48 9.52
C LEU A 37 -4.34 -4.13 9.13
N SER A 38 -3.42 -3.38 8.54
CA SER A 38 -2.07 -3.85 8.19
C SER A 38 -1.29 -4.22 9.46
N LEU A 39 -1.37 -3.41 10.52
CA LEU A 39 -0.75 -3.70 11.81
C LEU A 39 -1.35 -4.95 12.46
N LYS A 40 -2.68 -5.11 12.44
CA LYS A 40 -3.37 -6.31 12.95
C LYS A 40 -2.96 -7.55 12.15
N LEU A 41 -2.85 -7.44 10.83
CA LEU A 41 -2.41 -8.53 9.97
C LEU A 41 -0.94 -8.89 10.21
N TYR A 42 -0.07 -7.91 10.39
CA TYR A 42 1.33 -8.14 10.73
C TYR A 42 1.47 -8.92 12.04
N ARG A 43 0.75 -8.51 13.09
CA ARG A 43 0.80 -9.19 14.41
C ARG A 43 0.25 -10.61 14.37
N SER A 44 -0.79 -10.86 13.58
CA SER A 44 -1.45 -12.17 13.53
C SER A 44 -0.83 -13.12 12.51
N ARG A 45 -0.49 -12.64 11.31
CA ARG A 45 -0.03 -13.44 10.17
C ARG A 45 0.99 -12.66 9.31
N PRO A 46 2.24 -12.47 9.78
CA PRO A 46 3.26 -11.69 9.08
C PRO A 46 3.51 -12.12 7.62
N ARG A 47 3.41 -13.43 7.32
CA ARG A 47 3.63 -13.97 5.97
C ARG A 47 2.60 -13.48 4.94
N LEU A 48 1.42 -13.04 5.37
CA LEU A 48 0.38 -12.52 4.48
C LEU A 48 0.59 -11.06 4.09
N MET A 49 1.58 -10.37 4.67
CA MET A 49 1.93 -8.99 4.32
C MET A 49 2.27 -8.83 2.84
N ALA A 50 2.88 -9.86 2.23
CA ALA A 50 3.19 -9.87 0.81
C ALA A 50 1.97 -9.69 -0.10
N ARG A 51 0.76 -10.05 0.38
CA ARG A 51 -0.50 -9.91 -0.36
C ARG A 51 -1.09 -8.51 -0.30
N ILE A 52 -0.67 -7.68 0.65
CA ILE A 52 -1.18 -6.31 0.81
C ILE A 52 -0.09 -5.25 0.59
N SER A 53 1.02 -5.62 -0.03
CA SER A 53 2.15 -4.73 -0.28
C SER A 53 1.73 -3.44 -0.97
N TRP A 54 0.79 -3.52 -1.92
CA TRP A 54 0.32 -2.35 -2.66
C TRP A 54 -0.60 -1.43 -1.84
N PRO A 55 -1.67 -1.92 -1.18
CA PRO A 55 -2.41 -1.11 -0.20
C PRO A 55 -1.52 -0.46 0.84
N LEU A 56 -0.51 -1.19 1.32
CA LEU A 56 0.44 -0.71 2.32
C LEU A 56 1.31 0.42 1.76
N PHE A 57 1.83 0.27 0.55
CA PHE A 57 2.55 1.32 -0.18
C PHE A 57 1.69 2.58 -0.33
N ILE A 58 0.46 2.44 -0.81
CA ILE A 58 -0.46 3.56 -1.05
C ILE A 58 -0.82 4.27 0.26
N ALA A 59 -1.13 3.52 1.32
CA ALA A 59 -1.42 4.11 2.63
C ALA A 59 -0.19 4.83 3.20
N GLY A 60 0.99 4.26 3.02
CA GLY A 60 2.25 4.87 3.45
C GLY A 60 2.60 6.16 2.72
N ILE A 61 2.24 6.33 1.45
CA ILE A 61 2.48 7.61 0.73
C ILE A 61 1.37 8.63 1.03
N ALA A 62 0.15 8.17 1.32
CA ALA A 62 -0.99 9.04 1.57
C ALA A 62 -1.05 9.58 3.00
N THR A 63 -0.41 8.89 3.96
CA THR A 63 -0.26 9.41 5.32
C THR A 63 0.82 10.48 5.40
N SER A 64 0.57 11.53 6.19
CA SER A 64 1.57 12.54 6.55
C SER A 64 2.34 12.20 7.83
N ASP A 65 1.93 11.15 8.54
CA ASP A 65 2.55 10.72 9.79
C ASP A 65 3.83 9.93 9.51
N ARG A 66 4.97 10.51 9.93
CA ARG A 66 6.30 9.93 9.73
C ARG A 66 6.48 8.58 10.43
N ILE A 67 5.84 8.36 11.58
CA ILE A 67 5.94 7.10 12.31
C ILE A 67 5.34 5.98 11.47
N TYR A 68 4.18 6.24 10.85
CA TYR A 68 3.57 5.27 9.93
C TYR A 68 4.37 5.11 8.65
N GLN A 69 4.97 6.17 8.11
CA GLN A 69 5.84 6.08 6.93
C GLN A 69 7.07 5.21 7.19
N ASP A 70 7.77 5.43 8.30
CA ASP A 70 8.93 4.63 8.69
C ASP A 70 8.56 3.18 8.92
N TRP A 71 7.41 2.94 9.57
CA TRP A 71 6.90 1.58 9.74
C TRP A 71 6.64 0.90 8.38
N VAL A 72 6.00 1.58 7.44
CA VAL A 72 5.75 1.05 6.08
C VAL A 72 7.06 0.77 5.35
N SER A 73 8.04 1.68 5.41
CA SER A 73 9.36 1.50 4.77
C SER A 73 10.03 0.21 5.22
N ILE A 74 10.09 -0.03 6.54
CA ILE A 74 10.67 -1.25 7.11
C ILE A 74 9.93 -2.50 6.60
N ARG A 75 8.59 -2.46 6.57
CA ARG A 75 7.78 -3.61 6.13
C ARG A 75 7.96 -3.90 4.65
N LEU A 76 7.99 -2.89 3.78
CA LEU A 76 8.22 -3.10 2.35
C LEU A 76 9.63 -3.66 2.09
N ARG A 77 10.64 -3.21 2.83
CA ARG A 77 12.00 -3.73 2.72
C ARG A 77 12.09 -5.21 3.10
N GLU A 78 11.40 -5.61 4.17
CA GLU A 78 11.30 -7.01 4.59
C GLU A 78 10.62 -7.90 3.55
N LEU A 79 9.75 -7.34 2.70
CA LEU A 79 9.13 -8.09 1.61
C LEU A 79 10.08 -8.35 0.44
N GLY A 80 11.21 -7.63 0.36
CA GLY A 80 12.24 -7.84 -0.68
C GLY A 80 12.73 -9.29 -0.77
N ARG A 81 12.70 -10.04 0.35
CA ARG A 81 13.03 -11.47 0.38
C ARG A 81 12.12 -12.36 -0.47
N TYR A 82 10.93 -11.88 -0.85
CA TYR A 82 9.95 -12.62 -1.65
C TYR A 82 10.09 -12.37 -3.15
N GLY A 83 11.00 -11.48 -3.58
CA GLY A 83 11.34 -11.28 -4.99
C GLY A 83 11.65 -9.83 -5.37
N GLN A 84 12.30 -9.66 -6.52
CA GLN A 84 12.83 -8.38 -7.00
C GLN A 84 11.76 -7.28 -7.12
N ASN A 85 10.51 -7.64 -7.42
CA ASN A 85 9.42 -6.68 -7.52
C ASN A 85 9.13 -5.98 -6.18
N TYR A 86 9.25 -6.71 -5.06
CA TYR A 86 9.08 -6.12 -3.74
C TYR A 86 10.27 -5.25 -3.35
N ALA A 87 11.49 -5.65 -3.73
CA ALA A 87 12.69 -4.83 -3.54
C ALA A 87 12.56 -3.47 -4.25
N ARG A 88 12.19 -3.49 -5.54
CA ARG A 88 11.92 -2.28 -6.33
C ARG A 88 10.82 -1.41 -5.72
N MET A 89 9.75 -2.02 -5.21
CA MET A 89 8.66 -1.30 -4.54
C MET A 89 9.15 -0.59 -3.26
N SER A 90 9.97 -1.26 -2.45
CA SER A 90 10.56 -0.65 -1.25
C SER A 90 11.48 0.51 -1.59
N GLU A 91 12.34 0.36 -2.59
CA GLU A 91 13.23 1.43 -3.05
C GLU A 91 12.42 2.62 -3.55
N LYS A 92 11.36 2.35 -4.33
CA LYS A 92 10.48 3.41 -4.84
C LYS A 92 9.73 4.13 -3.72
N TYR A 93 9.33 3.41 -2.68
CA TYR A 93 8.70 4.00 -1.51
C TYR A 93 9.66 4.97 -0.81
N ASP A 94 10.88 4.53 -0.54
CA ASP A 94 11.92 5.35 0.12
C ASP A 94 12.31 6.57 -0.72
N GLU A 95 12.30 6.47 -2.05
CA GLU A 95 12.47 7.61 -2.96
C GLU A 95 11.32 8.63 -2.81
N VAL A 96 10.07 8.16 -2.82
CA VAL A 96 8.87 9.01 -2.73
C VAL A 96 8.80 9.75 -1.40
N ILE A 97 9.09 9.07 -0.29
CA ILE A 97 9.06 9.70 1.04
C ILE A 97 10.19 10.73 1.18
N ARG A 98 11.41 10.42 0.71
CA ARG A 98 12.54 11.38 0.73
C ARG A 98 12.31 12.60 -0.15
N ALA A 99 11.58 12.47 -1.25
CA ALA A 99 11.27 13.58 -2.15
C ALA A 99 10.37 14.66 -1.51
N GLY A 100 9.71 14.36 -0.38
CA GLY A 100 8.90 15.32 0.36
C GLY A 100 7.57 15.65 -0.34
N ALA A 101 6.48 15.19 0.25
CA ALA A 101 5.10 15.30 -0.25
C ALA A 101 4.86 14.63 -1.62
N PRO A 102 4.39 13.37 -1.66
CA PRO A 102 3.95 12.76 -2.90
C PRO A 102 2.74 13.52 -3.43
N ASN A 103 2.93 14.25 -4.52
CA ASN A 103 1.81 14.54 -5.40
C ASN A 103 1.36 13.18 -5.95
N ILE A 104 0.28 12.61 -5.41
CA ILE A 104 -0.19 11.24 -5.71
C ILE A 104 -0.32 11.04 -7.23
N HIS A 105 -0.69 12.10 -7.97
CA HIS A 105 -0.71 12.14 -9.44
C HIS A 105 0.64 11.84 -10.09
N ARG A 106 1.75 12.36 -9.55
CA ARG A 106 3.12 12.13 -10.05
C ARG A 106 3.63 10.73 -9.70
N VAL A 107 3.23 10.19 -8.55
CA VAL A 107 3.61 8.82 -8.17
C VAL A 107 2.89 7.79 -9.05
N ILE A 108 1.59 7.98 -9.28
CA ILE A 108 0.80 7.10 -10.16
C ILE A 108 1.32 7.13 -11.59
N SER A 109 1.67 8.30 -12.15
CA SER A 109 2.24 8.39 -13.50
C SER A 109 3.62 7.75 -13.62
N THR A 110 4.44 7.81 -12.57
CA THR A 110 5.78 7.21 -12.56
C THR A 110 5.74 5.69 -12.36
N VAL A 111 4.73 5.16 -11.66
CA VAL A 111 4.61 3.71 -11.41
C VAL A 111 3.84 2.97 -12.52
N LEU A 112 2.92 3.65 -13.22
CA LEU A 112 2.14 3.06 -14.33
C LEU A 112 2.70 3.37 -15.73
N GLY A 113 3.75 4.19 -15.83
CA GLY A 113 4.31 4.69 -17.10
C GLY A 113 5.60 4.01 -17.57
N SER A 114 5.87 2.75 -17.20
CA SER A 114 7.06 2.00 -17.65
C SER A 114 6.74 0.55 -17.98
#